data_AF-A0A935M5H6-F1
#
_entry.id   AF-A0A935M5H6-F1
#
_cell.length_a   1.000
_cell.length_b   1.000
_cell.length_c   1.000
_cell.angle_alpha   90.00
_cell.angle_beta   90.00
_cell.angle_gamma   90.00
#
_symmetry.space_group_name_H-M   'P 1'
#
loop_
_entity.id
_entity.type
_entity.pdbx_description
1 polymer ?
#
loop_
_entity_poly.entity_id
_entity_poly.type
_entity_poly.pdbx_seq_one_letter_code
_entity_poly.pdbx_strand_id
1 'polypeptide(L)'
;MSPITVVASGELTAIASATTAAAASAPAYLPALLLTLVVEVPALLLLARLFARVSVPLALAGAVGVNLLTHPILYAASAGFSSWTQLLAAEALVAFVEGLALAWVWRVPLRESWPLVGAFAVNALSTLAGLALYR
;
A
#
# COMPACT_ATOMS: atom_id res chain seq x y z
N MET A 1 17.14 36.17 20.70
CA MET A 1 16.87 35.26 19.56
C MET A 1 15.41 35.40 19.18
N SER A 2 15.10 35.68 17.91
CA SER A 2 13.73 35.97 17.48
C SER A 2 12.95 34.66 17.30
N PRO A 3 11.68 34.56 17.74
CA PRO A 3 10.88 33.33 17.65
C PRO A 3 10.75 32.78 16.22
N ILE A 4 10.81 33.66 15.21
CA ILE A 4 10.78 33.30 13.78
C ILE A 4 11.99 32.44 13.37
N THR A 5 13.17 32.68 13.97
CA THR A 5 14.40 31.95 13.64
C THR A 5 14.39 30.52 14.22
N VAL A 6 13.66 30.30 15.32
CA VAL A 6 13.51 28.98 15.96
C VAL A 6 12.52 28.10 15.18
N VAL A 7 11.42 28.68 14.69
CA VAL A 7 10.43 27.94 13.88
C VAL A 7 11.05 27.51 12.54
N ALA A 8 11.74 28.42 11.85
CA ALA A 8 12.39 28.10 10.58
C ALA A 8 13.48 27.03 10.71
N SER A 9 14.28 27.08 11.78
CA SER A 9 15.32 26.06 12.02
C SER A 9 14.75 24.70 12.40
N GLY A 10 13.64 24.65 13.14
CA GLY A 10 12.90 23.42 13.45
C GLY A 10 12.24 22.78 12.23
N GLU A 11 11.64 23.57 11.35
CA GLU A 11 11.05 23.08 10.08
C GLU A 11 12.12 22.55 9.12
N LEU A 12 13.26 23.25 8.99
CA LEU A 12 14.40 22.80 8.17
C LEU A 12 15.03 21.51 8.69
N THR A 13 15.12 21.33 10.01
CA THR A 13 15.62 20.07 10.60
C THR A 13 14.62 18.92 10.42
N ALA A 14 13.31 19.19 10.51
CA ALA A 14 12.29 18.18 10.25
C ALA A 14 12.28 17.73 8.78
N ILE A 15 12.40 18.66 7.83
CA ILE A 15 12.48 18.36 6.39
C ILE A 15 13.77 17.58 6.07
N ALA A 16 14.92 18.00 6.60
CA ALA A 16 16.18 17.29 6.41
C ALA A 16 16.15 15.86 6.99
N SER A 17 15.53 15.69 8.16
CA SER A 17 15.37 14.39 8.83
C SER A 17 14.39 13.46 8.07
N ALA A 18 13.29 14.01 7.55
CA ALA A 18 12.35 13.26 6.69
C ALA A 18 13.00 12.86 5.36
N THR A 19 13.84 13.72 4.78
CA THR A 19 14.58 13.46 3.53
C THR A 19 15.67 12.40 3.73
N THR A 20 16.35 12.40 4.87
CA THR A 20 17.35 11.36 5.20
C THR A 20 16.71 10.02 5.58
N ALA A 21 15.56 10.01 6.27
CA ALA A 21 14.80 8.79 6.54
C ALA A 21 14.22 8.17 5.25
N ALA A 22 13.73 8.99 4.33
CA ALA A 22 13.28 8.56 3.00
C ALA A 22 14.43 8.04 2.12
N ALA A 23 15.61 8.67 2.20
CA ALA A 23 16.79 8.20 1.48
C ALA A 23 17.38 6.91 2.09
N ALA A 24 17.26 6.71 3.40
CA ALA A 24 17.72 5.51 4.09
C ALA A 24 16.80 4.29 3.88
N SER A 25 15.52 4.49 3.57
CA SER A 25 14.56 3.42 3.28
C SER A 25 14.47 3.05 1.79
N ALA A 26 14.99 3.89 0.89
CA ALA A 26 15.06 3.62 -0.55
C ALA A 26 15.64 2.25 -0.98
N PRO A 27 16.72 1.70 -0.38
CA PRO A 27 17.29 0.43 -0.84
C PRO A 27 16.39 -0.79 -0.56
N ALA A 28 15.51 -0.72 0.44
CA ALA A 28 14.56 -1.79 0.77
C ALA A 28 13.19 -1.61 0.10
N TYR A 29 12.89 -0.41 -0.41
CA TYR A 29 11.61 -0.12 -1.05
C TYR A 29 11.36 -0.94 -2.31
N LEU A 30 12.34 -1.00 -3.23
CA LEU A 30 12.17 -1.70 -4.50
C LEU A 30 11.95 -3.21 -4.30
N PRO A 31 12.75 -3.92 -3.45
CA PRO A 31 12.47 -5.31 -3.10
C PRO A 31 11.09 -5.52 -2.47
N ALA A 32 10.65 -4.62 -1.58
CA ALA A 32 9.33 -4.70 -0.95
C ALA A 32 8.20 -4.54 -1.99
N LEU A 33 8.28 -3.52 -2.84
CA LEU A 33 7.29 -3.28 -3.90
C LEU A 33 7.21 -4.46 -4.87
N LEU A 34 8.35 -5.01 -5.28
CA LEU A 34 8.38 -6.17 -6.18
C LEU A 34 7.74 -7.39 -5.54
N LEU A 35 8.00 -7.64 -4.25
CA LEU A 35 7.36 -8.74 -3.54
C LEU A 35 5.84 -8.56 -3.50
N THR A 36 5.36 -7.36 -3.15
CA THR A 36 3.93 -7.02 -3.14
C THR A 36 3.31 -7.26 -4.50
N LEU A 37 3.91 -6.74 -5.59
CA LEU A 37 3.39 -6.95 -6.94
C LEU A 37 3.35 -8.43 -7.35
N VAL A 38 4.38 -9.21 -6.99
CA VAL A 38 4.45 -10.65 -7.32
C VAL A 38 3.39 -11.45 -6.56
N VAL A 39 3.04 -11.06 -5.34
CA VAL A 39 2.01 -11.75 -4.54
C VAL A 39 0.61 -11.28 -4.94
N GLU A 40 0.40 -9.98 -5.01
CA GLU A 40 -0.93 -9.40 -5.12
C GLU A 40 -1.48 -9.41 -6.54
N VAL A 41 -0.67 -9.07 -7.54
CA VAL A 41 -1.17 -8.96 -8.93
C VAL A 41 -1.74 -10.29 -9.44
N PRO A 42 -1.09 -11.46 -9.25
CA PRO A 42 -1.68 -12.73 -9.65
C PRO A 42 -2.97 -13.06 -8.90
N ALA A 43 -3.02 -12.77 -7.59
CA ALA A 43 -4.18 -13.05 -6.75
C ALA A 43 -5.39 -12.19 -7.14
N LEU A 44 -5.16 -10.89 -7.35
CA LEU A 44 -6.19 -9.93 -7.80
C LEU A 44 -6.65 -10.23 -9.23
N LEU A 45 -5.74 -10.63 -10.12
CA LEU A 45 -6.10 -11.07 -11.46
C LEU A 45 -7.01 -12.30 -11.39
N LEU A 46 -6.66 -13.31 -10.59
CA LEU A 46 -7.49 -14.50 -10.39
C LEU A 46 -8.87 -14.12 -9.84
N LEU A 47 -8.93 -13.25 -8.83
CA LEU A 47 -10.17 -12.77 -8.24
C LEU A 47 -11.07 -12.08 -9.29
N ALA A 48 -10.52 -11.13 -10.06
CA ALA A 48 -11.26 -10.43 -11.12
C ALA A 48 -11.78 -11.39 -12.20
N ARG A 49 -11.01 -12.44 -12.52
CA ARG A 49 -11.39 -13.48 -13.49
C ARG A 49 -12.50 -14.39 -12.96
N LEU A 50 -12.46 -14.75 -11.68
CA LEU A 50 -13.46 -15.62 -11.05
C LEU A 50 -14.81 -14.92 -10.88
N PHE A 51 -14.82 -13.66 -10.45
CA PHE A 51 -16.04 -13.01 -9.97
C PHE A 51 -16.65 -11.98 -10.94
N ALA A 52 -15.87 -11.36 -11.83
CA ALA A 52 -16.37 -10.26 -12.66
C ALA A 52 -16.12 -10.39 -14.16
N ARG A 53 -15.51 -11.51 -14.61
CA ARG A 53 -15.18 -11.76 -16.03
C ARG A 53 -14.50 -10.57 -16.71
N VAL A 54 -13.75 -9.78 -15.93
CA VAL A 54 -13.07 -8.58 -16.40
C VAL A 54 -12.04 -8.98 -17.47
N SER A 55 -11.82 -8.10 -18.45
CA SER A 55 -10.77 -8.31 -19.43
C SER A 55 -9.40 -8.31 -18.74
N VAL A 56 -8.49 -9.17 -19.20
CA VAL A 56 -7.15 -9.30 -18.60
C VAL A 56 -6.42 -7.95 -18.51
N PRO A 57 -6.43 -7.08 -19.54
CA PRO A 57 -5.77 -5.78 -19.45
C PRO A 57 -6.34 -4.88 -18.36
N LEU A 58 -7.66 -4.86 -18.18
CA LEU A 58 -8.31 -4.03 -17.16
C LEU A 58 -8.10 -4.60 -15.74
N ALA A 59 -8.09 -5.93 -15.61
CA ALA A 59 -7.75 -6.59 -14.35
C ALA A 59 -6.32 -6.27 -13.91
N LEU A 60 -5.36 -6.37 -14.84
CA LEU A 60 -3.96 -6.01 -14.60
C LEU A 60 -3.80 -4.53 -14.29
N ALA A 61 -4.43 -3.64 -15.05
CA ALA A 61 -4.36 -2.21 -14.82
C ALA A 61 -4.90 -1.82 -13.42
N GLY A 62 -6.01 -2.44 -13.01
CA GLY A 62 -6.55 -2.28 -11.66
C GLY A 62 -5.58 -2.77 -10.59
N ALA A 63 -5.13 -4.02 -10.69
CA ALA A 63 -4.25 -4.65 -9.69
C ALA A 63 -2.92 -3.92 -9.52
N VAL A 64 -2.23 -3.62 -10.64
CA VAL A 64 -0.97 -2.88 -10.63
C VAL A 64 -1.21 -1.44 -10.19
N GLY A 65 -2.27 -0.80 -10.68
CA GLY A 65 -2.57 0.60 -10.40
C GLY A 65 -2.83 0.86 -8.91
N VAL A 66 -3.61 0.01 -8.24
CA VAL A 66 -3.85 0.18 -6.80
C VAL A 66 -2.58 0.01 -6.00
N ASN A 67 -1.80 -1.05 -6.29
CA ASN A 67 -0.54 -1.33 -5.62
C ASN A 67 0.49 -0.19 -5.78
N LEU A 68 0.66 0.34 -7.00
CA LEU A 68 1.57 1.46 -7.26
C LEU A 68 1.13 2.76 -6.58
N LEU A 69 -0.16 2.92 -6.28
CA LEU A 69 -0.70 4.08 -5.61
C LEU A 69 -0.55 3.98 -4.08
N THR A 70 -0.90 2.82 -3.52
CA THR A 70 -1.01 2.61 -2.07
C THR A 70 0.31 2.24 -1.42
N HIS A 71 1.11 1.38 -2.05
CA HIS A 71 2.37 0.90 -1.48
C HIS A 71 3.36 2.02 -1.14
N PRO A 72 3.61 3.04 -1.98
CA PRO A 72 4.51 4.14 -1.61
C PRO A 72 4.03 4.90 -0.36
N ILE A 73 2.71 5.09 -0.22
CA ILE A 73 2.10 5.81 0.89
C ILE A 73 2.26 5.01 2.17
N LEU A 74 1.93 3.72 2.14
CA LEU A 74 2.06 2.83 3.28
C LEU A 74 3.51 2.67 3.71
N TYR A 75 4.42 2.50 2.74
CA TYR A 75 5.84 2.39 2.99
C TYR A 75 6.40 3.65 3.66
N ALA A 76 6.06 4.83 3.16
CA ALA A 76 6.46 6.09 3.77
C ALA A 76 5.87 6.27 5.17
N ALA A 77 4.59 5.92 5.38
CA ALA A 77 3.95 5.98 6.69
C ALA A 77 4.57 5.00 7.70
N SER A 78 5.03 3.84 7.22
CA SER A 78 5.57 2.78 8.08
C SER A 78 6.83 3.18 8.85
N ALA A 79 7.59 4.14 8.34
CA ALA A 79 8.75 4.70 9.05
C ALA A 79 8.39 5.36 10.39
N GLY A 80 7.14 5.79 10.55
CA GLY A 80 6.63 6.39 11.79
C GLY A 80 5.94 5.40 12.73
N PHE A 81 5.81 4.12 12.35
CA PHE A 81 5.10 3.14 13.17
C PHE A 81 5.97 2.64 14.33
N SER A 82 5.41 2.65 15.54
CA SER A 82 6.03 2.17 16.76
C SER A 82 5.42 0.87 17.29
N SER A 83 4.39 0.34 16.61
CA SER A 83 3.69 -0.89 17.04
C SER A 83 3.09 -1.67 15.88
N TRP A 84 2.94 -2.99 16.08
CA TRP A 84 2.25 -3.89 15.15
C TRP A 84 0.79 -3.50 14.90
N THR A 85 0.12 -2.91 15.89
CA THR A 85 -1.26 -2.47 15.75
C THR A 85 -1.40 -1.31 14.75
N GLN A 86 -0.42 -0.39 14.72
CA GLN A 86 -0.41 0.70 13.74
C GLN A 86 -0.22 0.16 12.32
N LEU A 87 0.68 -0.81 12.13
CA LEU A 87 0.86 -1.50 10.86
C LEU A 87 -0.44 -2.19 10.42
N LEU A 88 -1.04 -3.01 11.28
CA LEU A 88 -2.29 -3.74 10.97
C LEU A 88 -3.45 -2.79 10.64
N ALA A 89 -3.57 -1.67 11.36
CA ALA A 89 -4.59 -0.67 11.08
C ALA A 89 -4.35 0.03 9.73
N ALA A 90 -3.10 0.33 9.39
CA ALA A 90 -2.74 0.92 8.11
C ALA A 90 -2.98 -0.05 6.94
N GLU A 91 -2.59 -1.31 7.07
CA GLU A 91 -2.89 -2.39 6.11
C GLU A 91 -4.40 -2.55 5.90
N ALA A 92 -5.18 -2.54 6.99
CA ALA A 92 -6.63 -2.63 6.89
C ALA A 92 -7.26 -1.43 6.16
N LEU A 93 -6.75 -0.22 6.40
CA LEU A 93 -7.19 0.98 5.71
C LEU A 93 -6.82 0.94 4.23
N VAL A 94 -5.60 0.51 3.91
CA VAL A 94 -5.13 0.34 2.52
C VAL A 94 -6.00 -0.67 1.80
N ALA A 95 -6.18 -1.87 2.36
CA ALA A 95 -7.05 -2.90 1.78
C ALA A 95 -8.49 -2.41 1.54
N PHE A 96 -9.03 -1.59 2.44
CA PHE A 96 -10.34 -0.97 2.25
C PHE A 96 -10.35 -0.01 1.04
N VAL A 97 -9.37 0.90 0.96
CA VAL A 97 -9.24 1.86 -0.15
C VAL A 97 -9.01 1.14 -1.47
N GLU A 98 -8.17 0.12 -1.50
CA GLU A 98 -7.94 -0.72 -2.68
C GLU A 98 -9.20 -1.46 -3.10
N GLY A 99 -9.92 -2.07 -2.17
CA GLY A 99 -11.18 -2.75 -2.45
C GLY A 99 -12.21 -1.82 -3.12
N LEU A 100 -12.31 -0.56 -2.64
CA LEU A 100 -13.16 0.45 -3.26
C LEU A 100 -12.67 0.87 -4.64
N ALA A 101 -11.36 1.10 -4.80
CA ALA A 101 -10.75 1.47 -6.07
C ALA A 101 -10.93 0.36 -7.11
N LEU A 102 -10.72 -0.90 -6.73
CA LEU A 102 -10.94 -2.07 -7.57
C LEU A 102 -12.41 -2.25 -7.94
N ALA A 103 -13.34 -2.08 -6.99
CA ALA A 103 -14.77 -2.09 -7.28
C ALA A 103 -15.13 -1.03 -8.32
N TRP A 104 -14.55 0.16 -8.22
CA TRP A 104 -14.75 1.23 -9.20
C TRP A 104 -14.13 0.92 -10.56
N VAL A 105 -12.85 0.55 -10.63
CA VAL A 105 -12.12 0.25 -11.89
C VAL A 105 -12.75 -0.92 -12.64
N TRP A 106 -13.12 -1.98 -11.91
CA TRP A 106 -13.73 -3.18 -12.48
C TRP A 106 -15.25 -3.07 -12.65
N ARG A 107 -15.82 -1.90 -12.32
CA ARG A 107 -17.26 -1.57 -12.45
C ARG A 107 -18.16 -2.57 -11.72
N VAL A 108 -17.73 -2.97 -10.52
CA VAL A 108 -18.42 -3.90 -9.66
C VAL A 108 -19.43 -3.12 -8.80
N PRO A 109 -20.71 -3.53 -8.75
CA PRO A 109 -21.70 -2.90 -7.88
C PRO A 109 -21.27 -2.98 -6.40
N LEU A 110 -21.45 -1.90 -5.63
CA LEU A 110 -21.06 -1.83 -4.21
C LEU A 110 -21.77 -2.86 -3.29
N ARG A 111 -22.86 -3.46 -3.76
CA ARG A 111 -23.53 -4.56 -3.04
C ARG A 111 -22.71 -5.86 -3.07
N GLU A 112 -21.80 -6.00 -4.03
CA GLU A 112 -20.88 -7.12 -4.12
C GLU A 112 -19.68 -6.86 -3.21
N SER A 113 -19.49 -7.69 -2.20
CA SER A 113 -18.44 -7.51 -1.20
C SER A 113 -17.08 -8.09 -1.61
N TRP A 114 -17.03 -8.89 -2.67
CA TRP A 114 -15.83 -9.63 -3.05
C TRP A 114 -14.61 -8.76 -3.38
N PRO A 115 -14.70 -7.53 -3.93
CA PRO A 115 -13.51 -6.70 -4.14
C PRO A 115 -12.88 -6.27 -2.81
N LEU A 116 -13.71 -5.91 -1.83
CA LEU A 116 -13.27 -5.56 -0.48
C LEU A 116 -12.67 -6.78 0.23
N VAL A 117 -13.41 -7.88 0.31
CA VAL A 117 -12.94 -9.11 0.97
C VAL A 117 -11.67 -9.64 0.32
N GLY A 118 -11.60 -9.58 -1.02
CA GLY A 118 -10.43 -9.98 -1.77
C GLY A 118 -9.21 -9.08 -1.51
N ALA A 119 -9.39 -7.76 -1.48
CA ALA A 119 -8.31 -6.83 -1.14
C ALA A 119 -7.78 -7.10 0.28
N PHE A 120 -8.66 -7.26 1.28
CA PHE A 120 -8.26 -7.64 2.64
C PHE A 120 -7.47 -8.96 2.68
N ALA A 121 -7.95 -9.99 2.01
CA ALA A 121 -7.28 -11.29 1.97
C ALA A 121 -5.91 -11.20 1.28
N VAL A 122 -5.83 -10.48 0.17
CA VAL A 122 -4.59 -10.33 -0.62
C VAL A 122 -3.55 -9.49 0.12
N ASN A 123 -3.93 -8.34 0.69
CA ASN A 123 -3.03 -7.52 1.51
C ASN A 123 -2.54 -8.30 2.75
N ALA A 124 -3.41 -9.08 3.39
CA ALA A 124 -3.00 -9.92 4.52
C ALA A 124 -1.97 -10.98 4.11
N LEU A 125 -2.16 -11.64 2.96
CA LEU A 125 -1.19 -12.60 2.41
C LEU A 125 0.13 -11.93 2.05
N SER A 126 0.08 -10.75 1.43
CA SER A 126 1.23 -9.94 1.06
C SER A 126 2.04 -9.51 2.29
N THR A 127 1.35 -9.02 3.32
CA THR A 127 1.94 -8.71 4.63
C THR A 127 2.63 -9.92 5.23
N LEU A 128 1.95 -11.08 5.28
CA LEU A 128 2.53 -12.32 5.83
C LEU A 128 3.76 -12.78 5.03
N ALA A 129 3.74 -12.66 3.71
CA ALA A 129 4.89 -12.98 2.86
C ALA A 129 6.08 -12.04 3.16
N GLY A 130 5.82 -10.74 3.30
CA GLY A 130 6.84 -9.78 3.72
C GLY A 130 7.44 -10.11 5.09
N LEU A 131 6.59 -10.46 6.06
CA LEU A 131 7.04 -10.85 7.40
C LEU A 131 7.83 -12.17 7.43
N ALA A 132 7.51 -13.13 6.55
CA ALA A 132 8.23 -14.40 6.47
C ALA A 132 9.61 -14.26 5.81
N LEU A 133 9.79 -13.28 4.92
CA LEU A 133 11.02 -13.09 4.14
C LEU A 133 12.00 -12.07 4.74
N TYR A 134 11.49 -11.10 5.51
CA TYR A 134 12.28 -9.97 6.02
C TYR A 134 12.31 -9.86 7.55
N ARG A 135 11.86 -10.89 8.27
CA ARG A 135 12.16 -11.08 9.71
C ARG A 135 13.31 -12.06 9.88
#